data_AF-A0A2W5CT32-F1
#
_entry.id   AF-A0A2W5CT32-F1
#
_cell.length_a   1.000
_cell.length_b   1.000
_cell.length_c   1.000
_cell.angle_alpha   90.00
_cell.angle_beta   90.00
_cell.angle_gamma   90.00
#
_symmetry.space_group_name_H-M   'P 1'
#
loop_
_entity.id
_entity.type
_entity.pdbx_description
1 polymer ?
#
loop_
_entity_poly.entity_id
_entity_poly.type
_entity_poly.pdbx_seq_one_letter_code
_entity_poly.pdbx_strand_id
1 'polypeptide(L)'
;MTVLPIVIAGDPVLHNPTNKVGEPDLDANGVPTEEFKKFIADMHETMDRAHGVGLAGNQVGVAKRLFVYHCPDIDGPNGEQRTEEEIAAQGGPMRRGTVINPVLETSEIPETMPDEYDDEEGCLSVPGYSFPTGRADWARVTGIDENGEPVTVEGYGFFARCLQHEVGHLDGFLYTDTLIGRNKRAAKKAFKAEGWNVEGNRTWLPGVDKDPFGHDDVGSAEAED
;
A
#
# COMPACT_ATOMS: atom_id res chain seq x y z
N MET A 1 -18.78 -5.97 7.56
CA MET A 1 -17.40 -6.17 7.06
C MET A 1 -16.52 -6.43 8.28
N THR A 2 -15.44 -7.17 8.10
CA THR A 2 -14.54 -7.64 9.15
C THR A 2 -13.20 -6.93 8.98
N VAL A 3 -12.62 -6.43 10.08
CA VAL A 3 -11.24 -5.92 10.07
C VAL A 3 -10.27 -7.08 10.20
N LEU A 4 -9.27 -7.13 9.33
CA LEU A 4 -8.26 -8.18 9.28
C LEU A 4 -7.00 -7.74 10.04
N PRO A 5 -6.29 -8.65 10.72
CA PRO A 5 -4.97 -8.35 11.27
C PRO A 5 -3.97 -8.03 10.17
N ILE A 6 -3.15 -7.00 10.37
CA ILE A 6 -2.06 -6.63 9.47
C ILE A 6 -0.77 -7.30 9.96
N VAL A 7 -0.15 -8.06 9.07
CA VAL A 7 1.11 -8.76 9.26
C VAL A 7 2.27 -7.77 9.30
N ILE A 8 3.17 -7.96 10.27
CA ILE A 8 4.35 -7.14 10.52
C ILE A 8 5.59 -7.80 9.92
N ALA A 9 6.57 -6.99 9.54
CA ALA A 9 7.88 -7.40 9.04
C ALA A 9 8.52 -8.54 9.86
N GLY A 10 9.18 -9.44 9.14
CA GLY A 10 9.70 -10.70 9.66
C GLY A 10 8.82 -11.91 9.34
N ASP A 11 7.57 -11.73 8.92
CA ASP A 11 6.78 -12.86 8.42
C ASP A 11 7.15 -13.22 6.96
N PRO A 12 7.36 -14.50 6.60
CA PRO A 12 7.68 -14.91 5.25
C PRO A 12 6.63 -14.53 4.19
N VAL A 13 5.36 -14.32 4.57
CA VAL A 13 4.29 -13.93 3.63
C VAL A 13 4.57 -12.57 2.98
N LEU A 14 5.32 -11.70 3.65
CA LEU A 14 5.71 -10.37 3.15
C LEU A 14 6.96 -10.40 2.26
N HIS A 15 7.70 -11.51 2.26
CA HIS A 15 9.00 -11.65 1.59
C HIS A 15 9.04 -12.69 0.47
N ASN A 16 7.87 -13.23 0.10
CA ASN A 16 7.71 -14.14 -1.02
C ASN A 16 6.73 -13.55 -2.04
N PRO A 17 7.00 -13.71 -3.35
CA PRO A 17 6.05 -13.32 -4.38
C PRO A 17 4.67 -13.97 -4.18
N THR A 18 3.61 -13.18 -4.37
CA THR A 18 2.22 -13.64 -4.24
C THR A 18 1.77 -14.45 -5.45
N ASN A 19 0.70 -15.24 -5.24
CA ASN A 19 0.14 -16.07 -6.30
C ASN A 19 -0.87 -15.29 -7.13
N LYS A 20 -0.82 -15.47 -8.45
CA LYS A 20 -1.84 -14.94 -9.36
C LYS A 20 -3.24 -15.41 -8.91
N VAL A 21 -4.18 -14.49 -8.85
CA VAL A 21 -5.58 -14.77 -8.57
C VAL A 21 -6.20 -15.47 -9.78
N GLY A 22 -6.83 -16.61 -9.53
CA GLY A 22 -7.51 -17.45 -10.51
C GLY A 22 -8.58 -18.28 -9.81
N GLU A 23 -8.91 -19.47 -10.32
CA GLU A 23 -9.83 -20.36 -9.61
C GLU A 23 -9.26 -20.75 -8.22
N PRO A 24 -10.08 -20.81 -7.15
CA PRO A 24 -11.54 -20.63 -7.12
C PRO A 24 -12.01 -19.18 -6.87
N ASP A 25 -11.10 -18.21 -6.79
CA ASP A 25 -11.45 -16.81 -6.47
C ASP A 25 -12.19 -16.11 -7.61
N LEU A 26 -11.86 -16.50 -8.84
CA LEU A 26 -12.53 -16.06 -10.06
C LEU A 26 -13.39 -17.20 -10.60
N ASP A 27 -14.55 -16.86 -11.14
CA ASP A 27 -15.41 -17.78 -11.88
C ASP A 27 -14.86 -18.06 -13.29
N ALA A 28 -15.58 -18.90 -14.06
CA ALA A 28 -15.18 -19.28 -15.41
C ALA A 28 -15.10 -18.10 -16.42
N ASN A 29 -15.69 -16.94 -16.08
CA ASN A 29 -15.63 -15.73 -16.90
C ASN A 29 -14.55 -14.74 -16.40
N GLY A 30 -13.80 -15.09 -15.35
CA GLY A 30 -12.80 -14.21 -14.74
C GLY A 30 -13.40 -13.21 -13.74
N VAL A 31 -14.67 -13.36 -13.36
CA VAL A 31 -15.35 -12.47 -12.42
C VAL A 31 -15.08 -12.95 -10.99
N PRO A 32 -14.68 -12.07 -10.05
CA PRO A 32 -14.57 -12.40 -8.63
C PRO A 32 -15.83 -13.08 -8.08
N THR A 33 -15.64 -14.21 -7.39
CA THR A 33 -16.72 -14.86 -6.64
C THR A 33 -17.19 -13.99 -5.47
N GLU A 34 -18.39 -14.24 -4.96
CA GLU A 34 -18.94 -13.47 -3.83
C GLU A 34 -18.08 -13.57 -2.56
N GLU A 35 -17.43 -14.72 -2.34
CA GLU A 35 -16.46 -14.88 -1.25
C GLU A 35 -15.24 -13.97 -1.45
N PHE A 36 -14.72 -13.90 -2.67
CA PHE A 36 -13.57 -13.06 -2.97
C PHE A 36 -13.91 -11.56 -2.95
N LYS A 37 -15.10 -11.17 -3.42
CA LYS A 37 -15.60 -9.79 -3.28
C LYS A 37 -15.75 -9.38 -1.82
N LYS A 38 -16.24 -10.29 -0.96
CA LYS A 38 -16.30 -10.03 0.48
C LYS A 38 -14.91 -9.84 1.07
N PHE A 39 -13.93 -10.65 0.66
CA PHE A 39 -12.54 -10.48 1.09
C PHE A 39 -11.96 -9.12 0.65
N ILE A 40 -12.20 -8.69 -0.60
CA ILE A 40 -11.81 -7.36 -1.09
C ILE A 40 -12.45 -6.26 -0.24
N ALA A 41 -13.73 -6.40 0.12
CA ALA A 41 -14.43 -5.45 0.99
C ALA A 41 -13.85 -5.40 2.41
N ASP A 42 -13.46 -6.56 2.97
CA ASP A 42 -12.78 -6.65 4.26
C ASP A 42 -11.36 -6.00 4.20
N MET A 43 -10.63 -6.11 3.08
CA MET A 43 -9.37 -5.39 2.86
C MET A 43 -9.58 -3.87 2.85
N HIS A 44 -10.60 -3.39 2.14
CA HIS A 44 -10.99 -1.98 2.09
C HIS A 44 -11.30 -1.42 3.50
N GLU A 45 -12.12 -2.11 4.28
CA GLU A 45 -12.42 -1.73 5.67
C GLU A 45 -11.15 -1.75 6.54
N THR A 46 -10.29 -2.76 6.37
CA THR A 46 -9.04 -2.88 7.13
C THR A 46 -8.10 -1.70 6.86
N MET A 47 -7.93 -1.34 5.58
CA MET A 47 -7.13 -0.19 5.16
C MET A 47 -7.67 1.12 5.74
N ASP A 48 -8.98 1.35 5.65
CA ASP A 48 -9.61 2.57 6.17
C ASP A 48 -9.44 2.67 7.70
N ARG A 49 -9.59 1.56 8.42
CA ARG A 49 -9.39 1.51 9.89
C ARG A 49 -7.94 1.66 10.31
N ALA A 50 -7.01 1.31 9.44
CA ALA A 50 -5.58 1.49 9.67
C ALA A 50 -5.09 2.88 9.23
N HIS A 51 -5.99 3.75 8.76
CA HIS A 51 -5.66 5.04 8.15
C HIS A 51 -4.63 4.93 7.01
N GLY A 52 -4.66 3.80 6.29
CA GLY A 52 -3.78 3.52 5.16
C GLY A 52 -4.31 4.08 3.85
N VAL A 53 -3.40 4.29 2.89
CA VAL A 53 -3.73 4.72 1.52
C VAL A 53 -3.70 3.56 0.51
N GLY A 54 -3.13 2.43 0.91
CA GLY A 54 -3.02 1.18 0.14
C GLY A 54 -2.86 -0.02 1.08
N LEU A 55 -3.30 -1.19 0.62
CA LEU A 55 -3.15 -2.46 1.33
C LEU A 55 -3.12 -3.64 0.35
N ALA A 56 -2.00 -4.38 0.35
CA ALA A 56 -1.80 -5.58 -0.45
C ALA A 56 -2.31 -6.85 0.27
N GLY A 57 -2.74 -7.86 -0.50
CA GLY A 57 -3.32 -9.09 0.04
C GLY A 57 -2.41 -9.83 1.04
N ASN A 58 -1.10 -9.86 0.80
CA ASN A 58 -0.15 -10.52 1.70
C ASN A 58 0.04 -9.79 3.03
N GLN A 59 -0.28 -8.49 3.10
CA GLN A 59 -0.26 -7.76 4.37
C GLN A 59 -1.36 -8.20 5.33
N VAL A 60 -2.42 -8.86 4.84
CA VAL A 60 -3.44 -9.51 5.68
C VAL A 60 -3.27 -11.04 5.72
N GLY A 61 -2.06 -11.52 5.42
CA GLY A 61 -1.69 -12.94 5.47
C GLY A 61 -2.19 -13.78 4.30
N VAL A 62 -2.74 -13.16 3.25
CA VAL A 62 -3.30 -13.85 2.08
C VAL A 62 -2.38 -13.64 0.88
N ALA A 63 -1.57 -14.64 0.53
CA ALA A 63 -0.60 -14.58 -0.57
C ALA A 63 -1.23 -14.61 -1.98
N LYS A 64 -2.18 -13.69 -2.25
CA LYS A 64 -2.88 -13.48 -3.52
C LYS A 64 -2.48 -12.14 -4.12
N ARG A 65 -2.34 -12.11 -5.44
CA ARG A 65 -1.86 -10.95 -6.19
C ARG A 65 -2.97 -9.91 -6.39
N LEU A 66 -3.30 -9.15 -5.36
CA LEU A 66 -4.19 -7.99 -5.43
C LEU A 66 -3.85 -6.94 -4.38
N PHE A 67 -4.21 -5.70 -4.63
CA PHE A 67 -4.21 -4.65 -3.62
C PHE A 67 -5.47 -3.79 -3.73
N VAL A 68 -5.83 -3.14 -2.62
CA VAL A 68 -6.83 -2.08 -2.55
C VAL A 68 -6.13 -0.76 -2.28
N TYR A 69 -6.73 0.35 -2.69
CA TYR A 69 -6.20 1.68 -2.42
C TYR A 69 -7.32 2.70 -2.22
N HIS A 70 -7.03 3.71 -1.40
CA HIS A 70 -7.80 4.95 -1.26
C HIS A 70 -6.79 6.07 -1.02
N CYS A 71 -6.23 6.59 -2.12
CA CYS A 71 -5.00 7.35 -2.11
C CYS A 71 -5.21 8.75 -2.72
N PRO A 72 -4.58 9.81 -2.17
CA PRO A 72 -4.53 11.10 -2.84
C PRO A 72 -3.94 10.96 -4.25
N ASP A 73 -4.58 11.62 -5.23
CA ASP A 73 -4.15 11.69 -6.63
C ASP A 73 -4.28 13.14 -7.12
N ILE A 74 -3.48 14.02 -6.52
CA ILE A 74 -3.45 15.46 -6.82
C ILE A 74 -2.17 15.89 -7.55
N ASP A 75 -1.18 15.02 -7.64
CA ASP A 75 0.10 15.31 -8.27
C ASP A 75 0.01 15.06 -9.79
N GLY A 76 0.64 15.97 -10.52
CA GLY A 76 0.82 15.95 -11.95
C GLY A 76 2.30 15.81 -12.33
N PRO A 77 2.62 15.83 -13.64
CA PRO A 77 3.97 15.66 -14.12
C PRO A 77 4.90 16.79 -13.66
N ASN A 78 6.19 16.48 -13.51
CA ASN A 78 7.24 17.43 -13.11
C ASN A 78 7.05 18.06 -11.71
N GLY A 79 6.30 17.40 -10.82
CA GLY A 79 6.03 17.91 -9.48
C GLY A 79 5.02 19.06 -9.43
N GLU A 80 4.30 19.33 -10.52
CA GLU A 80 3.20 20.29 -10.53
C GLU A 80 1.93 19.63 -10.01
N GLN A 81 1.11 20.36 -9.26
CA GLN A 81 -0.21 19.86 -8.86
C GLN A 81 -1.17 19.90 -10.05
N ARG A 82 -2.05 18.90 -10.11
CA ARG A 82 -3.19 18.88 -11.03
C ARG A 82 -4.09 20.08 -10.74
N THR A 83 -4.73 20.58 -11.80
CA THR A 83 -5.72 21.65 -11.67
C THR A 83 -6.96 21.15 -10.93
N GLU A 84 -7.71 22.07 -10.31
CA GLU A 84 -8.99 21.73 -9.67
C GLU A 84 -9.98 21.08 -10.64
N GLU A 85 -9.95 21.48 -11.92
CA GLU A 85 -10.80 20.88 -12.98
C GLU A 85 -10.41 19.42 -13.26
N GLU A 86 -9.11 19.11 -13.33
CA GLU A 86 -8.62 17.73 -13.50
C GLU A 86 -8.96 16.86 -12.28
N ILE A 87 -8.78 17.40 -11.07
CA ILE A 87 -9.14 16.73 -9.81
C ILE A 87 -10.64 16.46 -9.75
N ALA A 88 -11.48 17.42 -10.17
CA ALA A 88 -12.92 17.22 -10.22
C ALA A 88 -13.33 16.18 -11.28
N ALA A 89 -12.68 16.20 -12.46
CA ALA A 89 -12.98 15.29 -13.56
C ALA A 89 -12.69 13.82 -13.23
N GLN A 90 -11.72 13.53 -12.35
CA GLN A 90 -11.45 12.17 -11.86
C GLN A 90 -12.30 11.74 -10.66
N GLY A 91 -13.21 12.60 -10.19
CA GLY A 91 -14.10 12.30 -9.07
C GLY A 91 -13.63 12.78 -7.69
N GLY A 92 -12.59 13.62 -7.63
CA GLY A 92 -12.09 14.23 -6.40
C GLY A 92 -10.58 14.02 -6.17
N PRO A 93 -10.05 14.57 -5.07
CA PRO A 93 -8.62 14.50 -4.75
C PRO A 93 -8.18 13.10 -4.30
N MET A 94 -9.13 12.25 -3.89
CA MET A 94 -8.90 10.89 -3.45
C MET A 94 -9.39 9.92 -4.50
N ARG A 95 -8.56 8.94 -4.85
CA ARG A 95 -8.90 7.86 -5.77
C ARG A 95 -8.98 6.56 -5.02
N ARG A 96 -10.10 5.84 -5.18
CA ARG A 96 -10.34 4.55 -4.54
C ARG A 96 -10.52 3.45 -5.58
N GLY A 97 -9.99 2.26 -5.31
CA GLY A 97 -10.19 1.11 -6.18
C GLY A 97 -9.50 -0.17 -5.71
N THR A 98 -9.63 -1.20 -6.52
CA THR A 98 -8.97 -2.50 -6.36
C THR A 98 -8.28 -2.86 -7.66
N VAL A 99 -7.09 -3.46 -7.58
CA VAL A 99 -6.46 -4.08 -8.75
C VAL A 99 -6.08 -5.51 -8.43
N ILE A 100 -6.67 -6.44 -9.18
CA ILE A 100 -6.37 -7.87 -9.16
C ILE A 100 -5.41 -8.19 -10.30
N ASN A 101 -4.42 -9.03 -10.00
CA ASN A 101 -3.33 -9.41 -10.88
C ASN A 101 -2.57 -8.22 -11.51
N PRO A 102 -2.18 -7.19 -10.72
CA PRO A 102 -1.54 -6.00 -11.23
C PRO A 102 -0.22 -6.28 -11.94
N VAL A 103 0.00 -5.54 -13.03
CA VAL A 103 1.27 -5.39 -13.75
C VAL A 103 1.68 -3.92 -13.70
N LEU A 104 2.86 -3.66 -13.16
CA LEU A 104 3.43 -2.32 -12.97
C LEU A 104 4.31 -1.91 -14.15
N GLU A 105 4.17 -0.65 -14.53
CA GLU A 105 5.06 0.09 -15.42
C GLU A 105 5.42 1.41 -14.74
N THR A 106 6.65 1.87 -14.89
CA THR A 106 7.14 3.10 -14.25
C THR A 106 7.95 3.95 -15.21
N SER A 107 8.13 5.21 -14.85
CA SER A 107 9.23 6.01 -15.39
C SER A 107 10.55 5.53 -14.78
N GLU A 108 11.65 6.26 -15.05
CA GLU A 108 12.95 5.94 -14.48
C GLU A 108 12.92 5.99 -12.95
N ILE A 109 13.40 4.93 -12.31
CA ILE A 109 13.56 4.89 -10.86
C ILE A 109 14.88 5.58 -10.50
N PRO A 110 14.88 6.61 -9.64
CA PRO A 110 16.09 7.33 -9.31
C PRO A 110 17.05 6.46 -8.50
N GLU A 111 18.34 6.51 -8.86
CA GLU A 111 19.43 5.87 -8.11
C GLU A 111 20.12 6.83 -7.12
N THR A 112 19.74 8.11 -7.13
CA THR A 112 20.23 9.13 -6.22
C THR A 112 19.70 8.94 -4.80
N MET A 113 20.35 9.56 -3.82
CA MET A 113 19.81 9.59 -2.46
C MET A 113 18.44 10.30 -2.47
N PRO A 114 17.40 9.68 -1.89
CA PRO A 114 16.08 10.33 -1.76
C PRO A 114 16.17 11.57 -0.87
N ASP A 115 15.30 12.55 -1.16
CA ASP A 115 15.14 13.76 -0.37
C ASP A 115 14.58 13.43 1.01
N GLU A 116 15.01 14.12 2.06
CA GLU A 116 14.60 13.76 3.41
C GLU A 116 13.19 14.19 3.79
N TYR A 117 12.61 15.15 3.08
CA TYR A 117 11.30 15.72 3.34
C TYR A 117 10.26 15.28 2.30
N ASP A 118 10.67 15.18 1.04
CA ASP A 118 9.73 14.94 -0.06
C ASP A 118 9.57 13.45 -0.43
N ASP A 119 10.51 12.59 0.01
CA ASP A 119 10.51 11.15 -0.34
C ASP A 119 10.14 10.22 0.83
N GLU A 120 9.57 10.74 1.92
CA GLU A 120 9.20 9.93 3.06
C GLU A 120 8.14 8.86 2.69
N GLU A 121 8.40 7.61 3.09
CA GLU A 121 7.51 6.49 2.83
C GLU A 121 7.41 5.61 4.09
N GLY A 122 6.19 5.24 4.46
CA GLY A 122 5.86 4.33 5.55
C GLY A 122 5.11 3.09 5.06
N CYS A 123 4.86 2.13 5.94
CA CYS A 123 4.13 0.91 5.62
C CYS A 123 3.41 0.36 6.84
N LEU A 124 2.14 -0.03 6.71
CA LEU A 124 1.37 -0.65 7.81
C LEU A 124 2.02 -1.94 8.34
N SER A 125 2.84 -2.62 7.53
CA SER A 125 3.62 -3.80 7.93
C SER A 125 5.00 -3.47 8.55
N VAL A 126 5.37 -2.19 8.60
CA VAL A 126 6.56 -1.67 9.30
C VAL A 126 6.11 -0.56 10.26
N PRO A 127 5.28 -0.91 11.26
CA PRO A 127 4.50 0.06 12.03
C PRO A 127 5.39 1.06 12.78
N GLY A 128 5.05 2.36 12.69
CA GLY A 128 5.73 3.44 13.40
C GLY A 128 7.06 3.88 12.80
N TYR A 129 7.43 3.41 11.61
CA TYR A 129 8.64 3.83 10.92
C TYR A 129 8.38 4.28 9.49
N SER A 130 8.97 5.43 9.16
CA SER A 130 9.06 5.96 7.81
C SER A 130 10.51 6.26 7.46
N PHE A 131 10.89 6.04 6.21
CA PHE A 131 12.21 6.40 5.72
C PHE A 131 12.14 6.96 4.30
N PRO A 132 13.01 7.91 3.93
CA PRO A 132 13.04 8.41 2.57
C PRO A 132 13.41 7.34 1.54
N THR A 133 12.58 7.19 0.51
CA THR A 133 12.59 6.08 -0.44
C THR A 133 12.52 6.58 -1.88
N GLY A 134 13.46 6.16 -2.72
CA GLY A 134 13.50 6.56 -4.12
C GLY A 134 12.43 5.81 -4.91
N ARG A 135 11.59 6.55 -5.63
CA ARG A 135 10.51 6.02 -6.48
C ARG A 135 10.52 6.72 -7.83
N ALA A 136 10.04 6.02 -8.85
CA ALA A 136 9.74 6.66 -10.11
C ALA A 136 8.63 7.70 -9.90
N ASP A 137 8.75 8.85 -10.55
CA ASP A 137 7.76 9.94 -10.45
C ASP A 137 6.41 9.58 -11.08
N TRP A 138 6.41 8.71 -12.09
CA TRP A 138 5.20 8.21 -12.74
C TRP A 138 5.13 6.69 -12.64
N ALA A 139 3.92 6.19 -12.41
CA ALA A 139 3.63 4.76 -12.45
C ALA A 139 2.25 4.50 -13.03
N ARG A 140 2.14 3.36 -13.72
CA ARG A 140 0.91 2.79 -14.23
C ARG A 140 0.79 1.34 -13.81
N VAL A 141 -0.41 0.96 -13.39
CA VAL A 141 -0.78 -0.42 -13.09
C VAL A 141 -1.95 -0.82 -13.97
N THR A 142 -1.86 -2.03 -14.54
CA THR A 142 -2.95 -2.67 -15.29
C THR A 142 -3.36 -3.98 -14.64
N GLY A 143 -4.63 -4.36 -14.73
CA GLY A 143 -5.17 -5.59 -14.15
C GLY A 143 -6.67 -5.74 -14.40
N ILE A 144 -7.38 -6.36 -13.47
CA ILE A 144 -8.85 -6.36 -13.44
C ILE A 144 -9.36 -5.77 -12.11
N ASP A 145 -10.54 -5.18 -12.10
CA ASP A 145 -11.19 -4.63 -10.91
C ASP A 145 -11.98 -5.70 -10.13
N GLU A 146 -12.66 -5.30 -9.04
CA GLU A 146 -13.53 -6.18 -8.25
C GLU A 146 -14.76 -6.75 -8.99
N ASN A 147 -15.04 -6.27 -10.21
CA ASN A 147 -16.09 -6.76 -11.08
C ASN A 147 -15.56 -7.71 -12.18
N GLY A 148 -14.24 -7.88 -12.28
CA GLY A 148 -13.59 -8.66 -13.33
C GLY A 148 -13.36 -7.88 -14.63
N GLU A 149 -13.61 -6.58 -14.63
CA GLU A 149 -13.42 -5.71 -15.78
C GLU A 149 -11.97 -5.23 -15.87
N PRO A 150 -11.40 -5.09 -17.08
CA PRO A 150 -10.05 -4.56 -17.25
C PRO A 150 -9.94 -3.15 -16.66
N VAL A 151 -8.89 -2.92 -15.87
CA VAL A 151 -8.61 -1.61 -15.24
C VAL A 151 -7.18 -1.16 -15.53
N THR A 152 -7.03 0.14 -15.78
CA THR A 152 -5.75 0.84 -15.87
C THR A 152 -5.78 2.03 -14.93
N VAL A 153 -4.82 2.10 -14.02
CA VAL A 153 -4.64 3.23 -13.10
C VAL A 153 -3.23 3.76 -13.23
N GLU A 154 -3.09 5.06 -13.42
CA GLU A 154 -1.80 5.74 -13.50
C GLU A 154 -1.88 7.10 -12.83
N GLY A 155 -0.72 7.63 -12.44
CA GLY A 155 -0.58 8.96 -11.86
C GLY A 155 0.88 9.28 -11.58
N TYR A 156 1.09 10.37 -10.84
CA TYR A 156 2.40 10.91 -10.50
C TYR A 156 2.58 10.99 -8.97
N GLY A 157 3.78 11.37 -8.53
CA GLY A 157 4.04 11.74 -7.13
C GLY A 157 3.57 10.70 -6.12
N PHE A 158 2.74 11.12 -5.17
CA PHE A 158 2.27 10.26 -4.07
C PHE A 158 1.44 9.06 -4.58
N PHE A 159 0.60 9.26 -5.58
CA PHE A 159 -0.19 8.17 -6.16
C PHE A 159 0.71 7.14 -6.87
N ALA A 160 1.69 7.61 -7.64
CA ALA A 160 2.68 6.73 -8.27
C ALA A 160 3.49 5.93 -7.25
N ARG A 161 3.89 6.56 -6.14
CA ARG A 161 4.57 5.89 -5.01
C ARG A 161 3.69 4.79 -4.41
N CYS A 162 2.41 5.08 -4.15
CA CYS A 162 1.45 4.09 -3.66
C CYS A 162 1.37 2.87 -4.59
N LEU A 163 1.19 3.08 -5.90
CA LEU A 163 1.15 1.98 -6.87
C LEU A 163 2.42 1.11 -6.86
N GLN A 164 3.60 1.73 -6.81
CA GLN A 164 4.88 1.03 -6.71
C GLN A 164 5.04 0.27 -5.39
N HIS A 165 4.56 0.86 -4.28
CA HIS A 165 4.58 0.25 -2.96
C HIS A 165 3.75 -1.04 -2.93
N GLU A 166 2.49 -0.95 -3.35
CA GLU A 166 1.56 -2.07 -3.30
C GLU A 166 2.00 -3.21 -4.23
N VAL A 167 2.47 -2.92 -5.44
CA VAL A 167 3.00 -3.97 -6.31
C VAL A 167 4.30 -4.56 -5.75
N GLY A 168 5.14 -3.75 -5.10
CA GLY A 168 6.32 -4.22 -4.39
C GLY A 168 5.98 -5.28 -3.33
N HIS A 169 4.92 -5.05 -2.53
CA HIS A 169 4.41 -6.06 -1.61
C HIS A 169 4.05 -7.36 -2.31
N LEU A 170 3.34 -7.28 -3.44
CA LEU A 170 2.92 -8.45 -4.19
C LEU A 170 4.07 -9.23 -4.83
N ASP A 171 5.20 -8.58 -5.05
CA ASP A 171 6.44 -9.18 -5.51
C ASP A 171 7.33 -9.70 -4.35
N GLY A 172 6.88 -9.54 -3.09
CA GLY A 172 7.58 -10.02 -1.91
C GLY A 172 8.64 -9.06 -1.37
N PHE A 173 8.46 -7.76 -1.58
CA PHE A 173 9.34 -6.71 -1.07
C PHE A 173 8.61 -5.79 -0.11
N LEU A 174 9.29 -5.35 0.93
CA LEU A 174 8.92 -4.16 1.70
C LEU A 174 9.66 -2.95 1.11
N TYR A 175 9.12 -1.74 1.29
CA TYR A 175 9.84 -0.52 0.89
C TYR A 175 11.24 -0.44 1.54
N THR A 176 11.40 -0.99 2.75
CA THR A 176 12.69 -1.04 3.45
C THR A 176 13.78 -1.83 2.71
N ASP A 177 13.40 -2.71 1.78
CA ASP A 177 14.33 -3.46 0.95
C ASP A 177 14.96 -2.58 -0.14
N THR A 178 14.22 -1.59 -0.66
CA THR A 178 14.66 -0.67 -1.72
C THR A 178 15.53 0.48 -1.18
N LEU A 179 15.53 0.71 0.14
CA LEU A 179 16.31 1.77 0.76
C LEU A 179 17.82 1.65 0.46
N ILE A 180 18.45 2.81 0.30
CA ILE A 180 19.90 2.95 0.08
C ILE A 180 20.58 3.78 1.18
N GLY A 181 21.91 3.72 1.20
CA GLY A 181 22.74 4.63 2.00
C GLY A 181 22.37 4.70 3.49
N ARG A 182 22.12 5.93 3.96
CA ARG A 182 21.82 6.22 5.38
C ARG A 182 20.47 5.65 5.82
N ASN A 183 19.47 5.66 4.94
CA ASN A 183 18.12 5.20 5.23
C ASN A 183 18.09 3.69 5.43
N LYS A 184 18.79 2.92 4.58
CA LYS A 184 18.93 1.46 4.75
C LYS A 184 19.59 1.08 6.09
N ARG A 185 20.58 1.86 6.53
CA ARG A 185 21.25 1.63 7.83
C ARG A 185 20.31 1.92 8.99
N ALA A 186 19.51 2.99 8.91
CA ALA A 186 18.52 3.34 9.91
C ALA A 186 17.43 2.27 10.02
N ALA A 187 16.86 1.84 8.90
CA ALA A 187 15.87 0.76 8.86
C ALA A 187 16.40 -0.55 9.46
N LYS A 188 17.62 -0.96 9.12
CA LYS A 188 18.24 -2.16 9.73
C LYS A 188 18.39 -2.04 11.25
N LYS A 189 18.69 -0.84 11.77
CA LYS A 189 18.79 -0.60 13.22
C LYS A 189 17.41 -0.72 13.87
N ALA A 190 16.37 -0.14 13.25
CA ALA A 190 14.98 -0.28 13.69
C ALA A 190 14.54 -1.74 13.73
N PHE A 191 14.72 -2.49 12.63
CA PHE A 191 14.36 -3.90 12.54
C PHE A 191 15.03 -4.76 13.61
N LYS A 192 16.29 -4.46 13.95
CA LYS A 192 16.99 -5.16 15.03
C LYS A 192 16.43 -4.81 16.40
N ALA A 193 16.05 -3.56 16.63
CA ALA A 193 15.46 -3.11 17.90
C ALA A 193 14.08 -3.74 18.13
N GLU A 194 13.27 -3.83 17.09
CA GLU A 194 11.93 -4.45 17.13
C GLU A 194 11.96 -5.99 17.04
N GLY A 195 13.11 -6.58 16.67
CA GLY A 195 13.25 -8.02 16.46
C GLY A 195 12.60 -8.53 15.16
N TRP A 196 12.30 -7.65 14.20
CA TRP A 196 11.75 -8.01 12.88
C TRP A 196 12.79 -8.65 11.95
N ASN A 197 14.07 -8.66 12.35
CA ASN A 197 15.15 -9.32 11.62
C ASN A 197 15.18 -10.86 11.81
N VAL A 198 14.21 -11.42 12.52
CA VAL A 198 14.00 -12.86 12.66
C VAL A 198 12.56 -13.21 12.29
N GLU A 199 12.39 -14.42 11.78
CA GLU A 199 11.09 -14.94 11.39
C GLU A 199 10.10 -14.90 12.56
N GLY A 200 8.90 -14.37 12.31
CA GLY A 200 7.86 -14.34 13.32
C GLY A 200 6.50 -13.98 12.75
N ASN A 201 5.46 -14.63 13.26
CA ASN A 201 4.07 -14.37 12.90
C ASN A 201 3.50 -13.25 13.78
N ARG A 202 3.95 -12.02 13.53
CA ARG A 202 3.53 -10.82 14.27
C ARG A 202 2.45 -10.11 13.49
N THR A 203 1.41 -9.69 14.18
CA THR A 203 0.32 -8.90 13.60
C THR A 203 -0.09 -7.78 14.54
N TRP A 204 -0.75 -6.76 14.02
CA TRP A 204 -1.55 -5.82 14.79
C TRP A 204 -2.94 -5.69 14.17
N LEU A 205 -3.97 -5.39 14.96
CA LEU A 205 -5.35 -5.32 14.53
C LEU A 205 -5.86 -3.86 14.57
N PRO A 206 -6.10 -3.24 13.40
CA PRO A 206 -6.61 -1.87 13.33
C PRO A 206 -7.93 -1.68 14.10
N GLY A 207 -8.04 -0.57 14.83
CA GLY A 207 -9.20 -0.26 15.67
C GLY A 207 -9.33 -1.08 16.96
N VAL A 208 -8.36 -1.96 17.26
CA VAL A 208 -8.27 -2.70 18.53
C VAL A 208 -6.93 -2.43 19.21
N ASP A 209 -5.83 -2.63 18.48
CA ASP A 209 -4.50 -2.22 18.93
C ASP A 209 -4.31 -0.71 18.69
N LYS A 210 -3.45 -0.06 19.49
CA LYS A 210 -3.13 1.38 19.32
C LYS A 210 -2.59 1.63 17.91
N ASP A 211 -3.09 2.66 17.23
CA ASP A 211 -2.54 3.08 15.93
C ASP A 211 -1.03 3.38 16.08
N PRO A 212 -0.15 2.66 15.34
CA PRO A 212 1.28 2.77 15.51
C PRO A 212 1.90 4.01 14.84
N PHE A 213 1.11 4.77 14.08
CA PHE A 213 1.47 6.01 13.41
C PHE A 213 0.90 7.25 14.13
N GLY A 214 0.11 7.06 15.19
CA GLY A 214 -0.37 8.13 16.06
C GLY A 214 -1.60 8.88 15.54
N HIS A 215 -2.33 8.33 14.56
CA HIS A 215 -3.52 8.97 14.01
C HIS A 215 -4.67 9.07 15.03
N ASP A 216 -4.75 8.13 15.97
CA ASP A 216 -5.75 8.14 17.05
C ASP A 216 -5.58 9.35 18.00
N ASP A 217 -4.37 9.87 18.15
CA ASP A 217 -4.05 10.91 19.13
C ASP A 217 -4.56 12.30 18.68
N VAL A 218 -4.90 12.47 17.39
CA VAL A 218 -5.37 13.75 16.80
C VAL A 218 -6.86 14.02 17.07
N GLY A 219 -7.65 12.98 17.39
CA GLY A 219 -9.10 13.10 17.64
C GLY A 219 -9.50 13.39 19.09
N SER A 220 -8.54 13.44 20.02
CA SER A 220 -8.80 13.64 21.45
C SER A 220 -8.61 15.07 21.95
N ALA A 221 -8.09 15.97 21.10
CA ALA A 221 -7.71 17.33 21.48
C ALA A 221 -8.79 18.41 21.26
N GLU A 222 -9.97 18.08 20.71
CA GLU A 222 -11.05 19.05 20.43
C GLU A 222 -12.34 18.84 21.26
N ALA A 223 -12.26 18.16 22.41
CA ALA A 223 -13.42 17.92 23.28
C ALA A 223 -13.31 18.57 24.68
N GLU A 224 -12.46 19.57 24.86
CA GLU A 224 -12.46 20.45 26.05
C GLU A 224 -12.27 21.91 25.64
N ASP A 225 -13.37 22.60 25.32
CA ASP A 225 -13.69 23.96 25.80
C ASP A 225 -15.19 24.28 25.63
#